data_AF-A0A659MPW7-F1
#
_entry.id   AF-A0A659MPW7-F1
#
_cell.length_a   1.000
_cell.length_b   1.000
_cell.length_c   1.000
_cell.angle_alpha   90.00
_cell.angle_beta   90.00
_cell.angle_gamma   90.00
#
_symmetry.space_group_name_H-M   'P 1'
#
loop_
_entity.id
_entity.type
_entity.pdbx_description
1 polymer ?
#
loop_
_entity_poly.entity_id
_entity_poly.type
_entity_poly.pdbx_seq_one_letter_code
_entity_poly.pdbx_strand_id
1 'polypeptide(L)'
;VSEYERDSLHRQIMRTQGQLATYSGYDDDGLLSWQRSLAPGSAPVLPGQRPARQGCVTSRDYYWNNHGEVGTIDDSLRGSVVYSYDRSGYLTGRSGQMYDHDRYYYDKAGNLLDDTQQGPVMNNRLPGCGRDRYGYNEWGELTTRRDQQLEWNAQGQLTRVISGNTETYYGYDALGRRTRKATYGRHTGHTARSRTDFVWEGFRLLQENVQQQGWRTYVYDAEQPYTPVASVTGKGESRQVWYYHTDVTGTPQEVTAADGTLVWAGYIRGFGENAADISNSGAYFHQPLRLPGQYFDDETGLHYNLFRYYAPECG
;
A
#
# COMPACT_ATOMS: atom_id res chain seq x y z
N VAL A 1 1.02 -21.18 -7.55
CA VAL A 1 0.88 -20.36 -6.32
C VAL A 1 -0.59 -20.09 -6.06
N SER A 2 -1.34 -19.63 -7.06
CA SER A 2 -2.80 -19.48 -6.99
C SER A 2 -3.45 -20.05 -8.25
N GLU A 3 -4.65 -20.59 -8.09
CA GLU A 3 -5.57 -21.00 -9.16
C GLU A 3 -6.73 -20.02 -9.20
N TYR A 4 -7.32 -19.83 -10.37
CA TYR A 4 -8.36 -18.83 -10.62
C TYR A 4 -9.55 -19.47 -11.33
N GLU A 5 -10.75 -19.13 -10.89
CA GLU A 5 -11.97 -19.32 -11.67
C GLU A 5 -12.52 -17.97 -12.10
N ARG A 6 -13.06 -17.93 -13.30
CA ARG A 6 -13.59 -16.71 -13.92
C ARG A 6 -15.00 -16.94 -14.44
N ASP A 7 -15.80 -15.87 -14.43
CA ASP A 7 -17.10 -15.88 -15.09
C ASP A 7 -16.96 -15.71 -16.63
N SER A 8 -18.09 -15.68 -17.33
CA SER A 8 -18.15 -15.50 -18.78
C SER A 8 -17.68 -14.13 -19.27
N LEU A 9 -17.54 -13.16 -18.38
CA LEU A 9 -16.96 -11.83 -18.66
C LEU A 9 -15.47 -11.79 -18.32
N HIS A 10 -14.86 -12.95 -18.07
CA HIS A 10 -13.47 -13.10 -17.64
C HIS A 10 -13.14 -12.40 -16.32
N ARG A 11 -14.12 -12.13 -15.46
CA ARG A 11 -13.87 -11.56 -14.12
C ARG A 11 -13.57 -12.68 -13.13
N GLN A 12 -12.60 -12.47 -12.24
CA GLN A 12 -12.25 -13.45 -11.21
C GLN A 12 -13.40 -13.63 -10.22
N ILE A 13 -13.93 -14.85 -10.11
CA ILE A 13 -14.97 -15.20 -9.13
C ILE A 13 -14.44 -16.06 -7.98
N MET A 14 -13.30 -16.73 -8.16
CA MET A 14 -12.60 -17.46 -7.11
C MET A 14 -11.09 -17.42 -7.35
N ARG A 15 -10.31 -17.35 -6.27
CA ARG A 15 -8.86 -17.50 -6.26
C ARG A 15 -8.38 -18.33 -5.07
N THR A 16 -7.51 -19.31 -5.31
CA THR A 16 -6.88 -20.06 -4.21
C THR A 16 -5.68 -19.31 -3.65
N GLN A 17 -5.54 -19.32 -2.32
CA GLN A 17 -4.54 -18.56 -1.56
C GLN A 17 -4.02 -19.40 -0.39
N GLY A 18 -3.17 -20.37 -0.70
CA GLY A 18 -2.76 -21.40 0.25
C GLY A 18 -3.92 -22.35 0.51
N GLN A 19 -4.28 -22.53 1.78
CA GLN A 19 -5.45 -23.28 2.19
C GLN A 19 -6.76 -22.49 2.03
N LEU A 20 -6.71 -21.18 1.82
CA LEU A 20 -7.92 -20.37 1.65
C LEU A 20 -8.38 -20.35 0.19
N ALA A 21 -9.68 -20.14 0.00
CA ALA A 21 -10.26 -19.74 -1.28
C ALA A 21 -11.00 -18.41 -1.12
N THR A 22 -10.61 -17.42 -1.92
CA THR A 22 -11.23 -16.09 -1.93
C THR A 22 -12.22 -15.99 -3.08
N TYR A 23 -13.50 -15.83 -2.74
CA TYR A 23 -14.59 -15.65 -3.68
C TYR A 23 -14.92 -14.18 -3.84
N SER A 24 -15.27 -13.78 -5.06
CA SER A 24 -15.59 -12.41 -5.42
C SER A 24 -16.91 -12.37 -6.17
N GLY A 25 -17.70 -11.31 -5.94
CA GLY A 25 -18.92 -11.06 -6.71
C GLY A 25 -19.03 -9.60 -7.11
N TYR A 26 -19.77 -9.38 -8.19
CA TYR A 26 -19.87 -8.10 -8.88
C TYR A 26 -21.33 -7.66 -8.92
N ASP A 27 -21.57 -6.35 -8.96
CA ASP A 27 -22.90 -5.78 -9.20
C ASP A 27 -23.25 -5.77 -10.69
N ASP A 28 -24.43 -5.24 -11.00
CA ASP A 28 -24.97 -5.18 -12.36
C ASP A 28 -24.16 -4.25 -13.30
N ASP A 29 -23.46 -3.26 -12.73
CA ASP A 29 -22.54 -2.38 -13.46
C ASP A 29 -21.15 -3.01 -13.65
N GLY A 30 -20.95 -4.20 -13.06
CA GLY A 30 -19.73 -4.98 -13.14
C GLY A 30 -18.62 -4.54 -12.19
N LEU A 31 -18.93 -3.70 -11.21
CA LEU A 31 -18.02 -3.29 -10.15
C LEU A 31 -17.96 -4.38 -9.08
N LEU A 32 -16.78 -4.56 -8.48
CA LEU A 32 -16.59 -5.55 -7.42
C LEU A 32 -17.45 -5.15 -6.21
N SER A 33 -18.43 -5.98 -5.86
CA SER A 33 -19.39 -5.71 -4.78
C SER A 33 -18.99 -6.38 -3.47
N TRP A 34 -18.34 -7.54 -3.51
CA TRP A 34 -17.91 -8.23 -2.30
C TRP A 34 -16.77 -9.20 -2.53
N GLN A 35 -16.00 -9.45 -1.47
CA GLN A 35 -14.96 -10.47 -1.40
C GLN A 35 -15.04 -11.26 -0.08
N ARG A 36 -14.81 -12.57 -0.13
CA ARG A 36 -14.83 -13.47 1.04
C ARG A 36 -13.74 -14.52 0.94
N SER A 37 -12.89 -14.62 1.97
CA SER A 37 -11.89 -15.68 2.07
C SER A 37 -12.34 -16.76 3.04
N LEU A 38 -12.53 -17.97 2.53
CA LEU A 38 -13.04 -19.11 3.29
C LEU A 38 -11.94 -20.14 3.56
N ALA A 39 -11.96 -20.73 4.74
CA ALA A 39 -11.05 -21.80 5.15
C ALA A 39 -11.43 -23.15 4.48
N PRO A 40 -10.49 -24.12 4.40
CA PRO A 40 -10.81 -25.47 3.95
C PRO A 40 -11.99 -26.08 4.73
N GLY A 41 -12.84 -26.82 4.04
CA GLY A 41 -14.00 -27.47 4.66
C GLY A 41 -15.20 -26.55 4.92
N SER A 42 -15.11 -25.28 4.53
CA SER A 42 -16.29 -24.39 4.47
C SER A 42 -17.34 -24.94 3.48
N ALA A 43 -18.61 -24.60 3.70
CA ALA A 43 -19.68 -25.03 2.79
C ALA A 43 -19.39 -24.60 1.35
N PRO A 44 -19.70 -25.43 0.33
CA PRO A 44 -19.50 -25.07 -1.06
C PRO A 44 -20.21 -23.75 -1.41
N VAL A 45 -19.50 -22.87 -2.11
CA VAL A 45 -20.08 -21.63 -2.62
C VAL A 45 -20.73 -21.93 -3.97
N LEU A 46 -22.05 -21.80 -4.04
CA LEU A 46 -22.77 -21.97 -5.31
C LEU A 46 -22.54 -20.74 -6.23
N PRO A 47 -22.49 -20.95 -7.55
CA PRO A 47 -22.33 -19.85 -8.51
C PRO A 47 -23.38 -18.75 -8.28
N GLY A 48 -22.92 -17.49 -8.22
CA GLY A 48 -23.78 -16.32 -8.02
C GLY A 48 -24.29 -16.12 -6.60
N GLN A 49 -23.98 -17.02 -5.65
CA GLN A 49 -24.35 -16.82 -4.25
C GLN A 49 -23.24 -16.14 -3.46
N ARG A 50 -23.61 -15.17 -2.63
CA ARG A 50 -22.72 -14.50 -1.69
C ARG A 50 -22.67 -15.29 -0.38
N PRO A 51 -21.49 -15.80 0.04
CA PRO A 51 -21.34 -16.50 1.31
C PRO A 51 -21.65 -15.60 2.52
N ALA A 52 -22.15 -16.21 3.59
CA ALA A 52 -22.29 -15.54 4.88
C ALA A 52 -20.92 -15.05 5.40
N ARG A 53 -20.91 -13.92 6.11
CA ARG A 53 -19.66 -13.40 6.71
C ARG A 53 -19.13 -14.27 7.84
N GLN A 54 -20.03 -14.93 8.59
CA GLN A 54 -19.65 -15.76 9.72
C GLN A 54 -18.74 -16.91 9.27
N GLY A 55 -17.58 -17.04 9.91
CA GLY A 55 -16.60 -18.09 9.59
C GLY A 55 -15.64 -17.75 8.43
N CYS A 56 -15.78 -16.59 7.78
CA CYS A 56 -14.77 -16.11 6.84
C CYS A 56 -13.51 -15.63 7.58
N VAL A 57 -12.34 -15.86 6.99
CA VAL A 57 -11.06 -15.31 7.47
C VAL A 57 -10.98 -13.82 7.16
N THR A 58 -11.39 -13.43 5.96
CA THR A 58 -11.57 -12.03 5.57
C THR A 58 -12.90 -11.87 4.84
N SER A 59 -13.58 -10.75 5.06
CA SER A 59 -14.79 -10.39 4.34
C SER A 59 -14.91 -8.89 4.16
N ARG A 60 -15.22 -8.48 2.94
CA ARG A 60 -15.36 -7.07 2.57
C ARG A 60 -16.50 -6.86 1.59
N ASP A 61 -17.30 -5.83 1.82
CA ASP A 61 -18.38 -5.40 0.94
C ASP A 61 -18.17 -3.96 0.49
N TYR A 62 -18.43 -3.72 -0.78
CA TYR A 62 -18.27 -2.44 -1.46
C TYR A 62 -19.62 -1.92 -1.88
N TYR A 63 -19.89 -0.68 -1.51
CA TYR A 63 -21.09 0.05 -1.91
C TYR A 63 -20.66 1.25 -2.74
N TRP A 64 -20.97 1.19 -4.02
CA TRP A 64 -20.63 2.21 -5.01
C TRP A 64 -21.72 3.28 -5.06
N ASN A 65 -21.34 4.52 -5.34
CA ASN A 65 -22.29 5.57 -5.67
C ASN A 65 -22.55 5.59 -7.19
N ASN A 66 -23.52 6.40 -7.62
CA ASN A 66 -23.90 6.51 -9.04
C ASN A 66 -22.81 7.15 -9.94
N HIS A 67 -21.68 7.61 -9.37
CA HIS A 67 -20.53 8.11 -10.11
C HIS A 67 -19.40 7.07 -10.21
N GLY A 68 -19.61 5.84 -9.72
CA GLY A 68 -18.60 4.77 -9.75
C GLY A 68 -17.53 4.90 -8.67
N GLU A 69 -17.77 5.72 -7.62
CA GLU A 69 -16.86 5.88 -6.50
C GLU A 69 -17.30 4.99 -5.33
N VAL A 70 -16.35 4.42 -4.59
CA VAL A 70 -16.67 3.63 -3.39
C VAL A 70 -17.18 4.57 -2.31
N GLY A 71 -18.47 4.47 -1.97
CA GLY A 71 -19.09 5.23 -0.89
C GLY A 71 -18.98 4.55 0.47
N THR A 72 -18.94 3.22 0.53
CA THR A 72 -18.74 2.48 1.79
C THR A 72 -17.98 1.19 1.56
N ILE A 73 -17.06 0.89 2.48
CA ILE A 73 -16.42 -0.42 2.60
C ILE A 73 -16.80 -0.98 3.98
N ASP A 74 -17.50 -2.11 4.00
CA ASP A 74 -17.81 -2.81 5.24
C ASP A 74 -16.96 -4.09 5.36
N ASP A 75 -16.04 -4.07 6.33
CA ASP A 75 -14.94 -5.01 6.48
C ASP A 75 -14.98 -5.74 7.83
N SER A 76 -14.72 -7.05 7.85
CA SER A 76 -14.77 -7.83 9.10
C SER A 76 -13.66 -7.52 10.10
N LEU A 77 -12.52 -6.97 9.68
CA LEU A 77 -11.39 -6.65 10.57
C LEU A 77 -11.42 -5.19 11.00
N ARG A 78 -11.83 -4.29 10.11
CA ARG A 78 -11.77 -2.82 10.32
C ARG A 78 -13.13 -2.19 10.65
N GLY A 79 -14.21 -2.95 10.50
CA GLY A 79 -15.56 -2.41 10.53
C GLY A 79 -15.90 -1.63 9.26
N SER A 80 -16.99 -0.87 9.32
CA SER A 80 -17.45 -0.07 8.19
C SER A 80 -16.75 1.28 8.12
N VAL A 81 -16.32 1.66 6.91
CA VAL A 81 -15.71 2.94 6.56
C VAL A 81 -16.52 3.59 5.44
N VAL A 82 -16.96 4.82 5.66
CA VAL A 82 -17.74 5.62 4.70
C VAL A 82 -16.86 6.69 4.08
N TYR A 83 -16.96 6.87 2.77
CA TYR A 83 -16.23 7.88 2.01
C TYR A 83 -17.20 8.91 1.43
N SER A 84 -16.81 10.18 1.44
CA SER A 84 -17.55 11.25 0.77
C SER A 84 -16.67 11.97 -0.25
N TYR A 85 -17.27 12.40 -1.35
CA TYR A 85 -16.60 13.07 -2.45
C TYR A 85 -17.30 14.39 -2.78
N ASP A 86 -16.57 15.34 -3.33
CA ASP A 86 -17.19 16.51 -3.95
C ASP A 86 -17.66 16.21 -5.39
N ARG A 87 -18.22 17.21 -6.07
CA ARG A 87 -18.73 17.05 -7.44
C ARG A 87 -17.63 16.83 -8.49
N SER A 88 -16.37 17.06 -8.15
CA SER A 88 -15.22 16.83 -9.04
C SER A 88 -14.59 15.47 -8.78
N GLY A 89 -15.11 14.70 -7.81
CA GLY A 89 -14.60 13.40 -7.39
C GLY A 89 -13.43 13.45 -6.41
N TYR A 90 -13.14 14.62 -5.82
CA TYR A 90 -12.14 14.69 -4.75
C TYR A 90 -12.70 14.07 -3.48
N LEU A 91 -11.92 13.20 -2.84
CA LEU A 91 -12.24 12.64 -1.53
C LEU A 91 -12.28 13.77 -0.50
N THR A 92 -13.43 14.02 0.12
CA THR A 92 -13.63 15.09 1.12
C THR A 92 -13.76 14.58 2.54
N GLY A 93 -14.03 13.29 2.72
CA GLY A 93 -14.14 12.69 4.03
C GLY A 93 -13.99 11.19 4.01
N ARG A 94 -13.44 10.66 5.11
CA ARG A 94 -13.34 9.24 5.43
C ARG A 94 -13.75 9.06 6.88
N SER A 95 -14.79 8.28 7.12
CA SER A 95 -15.38 8.08 8.46
C SER A 95 -15.40 6.60 8.79
N GLY A 96 -14.55 6.17 9.72
CA GLY A 96 -14.50 4.81 10.25
C GLY A 96 -15.30 4.65 11.54
N GLN A 97 -14.93 3.67 12.36
CA GLN A 97 -15.53 3.44 13.68
C GLN A 97 -15.01 4.45 14.73
N MET A 98 -15.87 4.79 15.71
CA MET A 98 -15.55 5.67 16.84
C MET A 98 -15.03 7.08 16.44
N TYR A 99 -13.80 7.44 16.80
CA TYR A 99 -13.21 8.78 16.57
C TYR A 99 -12.34 8.85 15.31
N ASP A 100 -12.34 7.81 14.47
CA ASP A 100 -11.54 7.79 13.25
C ASP A 100 -12.25 8.50 12.09
N HIS A 101 -12.06 9.81 12.01
CA HIS A 101 -12.66 10.66 10.99
C HIS A 101 -11.60 11.58 10.39
N ASP A 102 -11.39 11.47 9.08
CA ASP A 102 -10.56 12.36 8.31
C ASP A 102 -11.44 13.28 7.46
N ARG A 103 -11.07 14.56 7.37
CA ARG A 103 -11.67 15.54 6.45
C ARG A 103 -10.59 16.13 5.58
N TYR A 104 -10.93 16.32 4.32
CA TYR A 104 -9.99 16.76 3.31
C TYR A 104 -10.53 18.02 2.62
N TYR A 105 -9.66 18.99 2.43
CA TYR A 105 -9.98 20.29 1.86
C TYR A 105 -9.05 20.55 0.70
N TYR A 106 -9.56 21.19 -0.36
CA TYR A 106 -8.76 21.46 -1.55
C TYR A 106 -8.90 22.92 -1.95
N ASP A 107 -7.82 23.49 -2.46
CA ASP A 107 -7.93 24.73 -3.22
C ASP A 107 -8.48 24.47 -4.64
N LYS A 108 -8.69 25.54 -5.41
CA LYS A 108 -9.22 25.42 -6.78
C LYS A 108 -8.27 24.73 -7.76
N ALA A 109 -6.99 24.56 -7.41
CA ALA A 109 -6.00 23.85 -8.20
C ALA A 109 -5.88 22.36 -7.80
N GLY A 110 -6.65 21.92 -6.81
CA GLY A 110 -6.66 20.53 -6.33
C GLY A 110 -5.56 20.22 -5.31
N ASN A 111 -4.89 21.22 -4.74
CA ASN A 111 -3.90 20.99 -3.68
C ASN A 111 -4.63 20.69 -2.36
N LEU A 112 -4.22 19.63 -1.66
CA LEU A 112 -4.75 19.30 -0.34
C LEU A 112 -4.33 20.37 0.68
N LEU A 113 -5.29 20.86 1.47
CA LEU A 113 -5.12 21.88 2.50
C LEU A 113 -5.21 21.25 3.89
N ASP A 114 -4.48 21.81 4.85
CA ASP A 114 -4.54 21.43 6.27
C ASP A 114 -5.92 21.73 6.87
N ASP A 115 -6.52 22.85 6.49
CA ASP A 115 -7.85 23.26 6.93
C ASP A 115 -8.52 24.23 5.93
N THR A 116 -9.72 24.70 6.28
CA THR A 116 -10.51 25.64 5.46
C THR A 116 -10.01 27.09 5.49
N GLN A 117 -9.08 27.42 6.39
CA GLN A 117 -8.51 28.76 6.54
C GLN A 117 -7.21 28.92 5.75
N GLN A 118 -6.56 27.82 5.36
CA GLN A 118 -5.39 27.86 4.49
C GLN A 118 -5.75 28.49 3.13
N GLY A 119 -4.96 29.50 2.74
CA GLY A 119 -5.08 30.12 1.42
C GLY A 119 -4.59 29.19 0.29
N PRO A 120 -4.77 29.59 -0.98
CA PRO A 120 -4.31 28.80 -2.12
C PRO A 120 -2.83 28.44 -2.03
N VAL A 121 -2.48 27.22 -2.41
CA VAL A 121 -1.10 26.74 -2.40
C VAL A 121 -0.38 27.30 -3.61
N MET A 122 0.65 28.10 -3.35
CA MET A 122 1.39 28.78 -4.42
C MET A 122 2.28 27.79 -5.18
N ASN A 123 2.26 27.88 -6.51
CA ASN A 123 3.03 27.03 -7.43
C ASN A 123 2.80 25.52 -7.26
N ASN A 124 1.68 25.10 -6.65
CA ASN A 124 1.39 23.71 -6.27
C ASN A 124 2.51 23.09 -5.39
N ARG A 125 3.15 23.89 -4.53
CA ARG A 125 4.16 23.43 -3.57
C ARG A 125 3.64 23.59 -2.15
N LEU A 126 3.29 22.47 -1.53
CA LEU A 126 2.78 22.46 -0.16
C LEU A 126 3.86 22.99 0.79
N PRO A 127 3.60 24.03 1.61
CA PRO A 127 4.57 24.54 2.58
C PRO A 127 4.81 23.57 3.75
N GLY A 128 3.99 22.53 3.85
CA GLY A 128 3.96 21.57 4.94
C GLY A 128 2.62 20.86 4.95
N CYS A 129 2.43 20.02 5.95
CA CYS A 129 1.25 19.18 6.09
C CYS A 129 1.10 18.77 7.55
N GLY A 130 -0.02 19.15 8.16
CA GLY A 130 -0.22 19.11 9.60
C GLY A 130 0.90 19.83 10.35
N ARG A 131 1.70 19.07 11.10
CA ARG A 131 2.85 19.61 11.86
C ARG A 131 4.14 19.65 11.06
N ASP A 132 4.18 18.95 9.93
CA ASP A 132 5.37 18.87 9.12
C ASP A 132 5.52 20.15 8.31
N ARG A 133 6.76 20.57 8.07
CA ARG A 133 7.11 21.73 7.26
C ARG A 133 8.06 21.30 6.17
N TYR A 134 7.82 21.81 4.97
CA TYR A 134 8.50 21.41 3.76
C TYR A 134 9.34 22.55 3.20
N GLY A 135 10.51 22.20 2.68
CA GLY A 135 11.37 23.11 1.93
C GLY A 135 11.73 22.48 0.61
N TYR A 136 11.90 23.32 -0.41
CA TYR A 136 12.14 22.88 -1.78
C TYR A 136 13.31 23.64 -2.39
N ASN A 137 14.00 23.01 -3.33
CA ASN A 137 14.95 23.70 -4.20
C ASN A 137 14.25 24.37 -5.41
N GLU A 138 15.04 25.00 -6.28
CA GLU A 138 14.55 25.72 -7.46
C GLU A 138 13.81 24.81 -8.47
N TRP A 139 14.19 23.53 -8.53
CA TRP A 139 13.58 22.49 -9.37
C TRP A 139 12.30 21.90 -8.77
N GLY A 140 11.91 22.32 -7.56
CA GLY A 140 10.70 21.85 -6.89
C GLY A 140 10.86 20.53 -6.15
N GLU A 141 12.10 20.05 -5.97
CA GLU A 141 12.39 18.83 -5.22
C GLU A 141 12.39 19.15 -3.72
N LEU A 142 11.78 18.27 -2.93
CA LEU A 142 11.68 18.42 -1.47
C LEU A 142 13.06 18.24 -0.83
N THR A 143 13.63 19.29 -0.23
CA THR A 143 14.96 19.26 0.39
C THR A 143 14.92 19.15 1.91
N THR A 144 13.80 19.52 2.53
CA THR A 144 13.60 19.39 3.99
C THR A 144 12.17 18.97 4.29
N ARG A 145 12.01 17.99 5.18
CA ARG A 145 10.70 17.56 5.70
C ARG A 145 10.89 16.99 7.09
N ARG A 146 10.08 17.42 8.07
CA ARG A 146 10.27 17.05 9.49
C ARG A 146 11.68 17.42 9.96
N ASP A 147 12.42 16.46 10.49
CA ASP A 147 13.83 16.51 10.85
C ASP A 147 14.77 16.02 9.72
N GLN A 148 14.23 15.75 8.53
CA GLN A 148 14.95 15.13 7.43
C GLN A 148 15.50 16.18 6.46
N GLN A 149 16.72 15.94 5.99
CA GLN A 149 17.33 16.64 4.86
C GLN A 149 17.46 15.67 3.68
N LEU A 150 17.00 16.08 2.51
CA LEU A 150 16.91 15.25 1.31
C LEU A 150 17.78 15.84 0.20
N GLU A 151 18.61 15.01 -0.42
CA GLU A 151 19.50 15.39 -1.52
C GLU A 151 19.15 14.61 -2.78
N TRP A 152 19.13 15.31 -3.92
CA TRP A 152 18.68 14.80 -5.21
C TRP A 152 19.80 14.92 -6.25
N ASN A 153 19.82 14.00 -7.22
CA ASN A 153 20.69 14.12 -8.39
C ASN A 153 20.02 14.91 -9.52
N ALA A 154 20.79 15.22 -10.57
CA ALA A 154 20.29 15.96 -11.73
C ALA A 154 19.21 15.22 -12.57
N GLN A 155 18.91 13.95 -12.25
CA GLN A 155 17.85 13.17 -12.89
C GLN A 155 16.54 13.18 -12.06
N GLY A 156 16.46 13.94 -10.98
CA GLY A 156 15.26 13.96 -10.14
C GLY A 156 15.16 12.81 -9.14
N GLN A 157 16.28 12.15 -8.83
CA GLN A 157 16.29 10.96 -7.97
C GLN A 157 16.87 11.28 -6.59
N LEU A 158 16.18 10.87 -5.54
CA LEU A 158 16.62 11.03 -4.16
C LEU A 158 17.86 10.18 -3.92
N THR A 159 19.02 10.79 -3.73
CA THR A 159 20.28 10.04 -3.54
C THR A 159 20.66 9.88 -2.08
N ARG A 160 20.24 10.80 -1.22
CA ARG A 160 20.58 10.76 0.20
C ARG A 160 19.49 11.38 1.06
N VAL A 161 19.27 10.80 2.23
CA VAL A 161 18.43 11.37 3.30
C VAL A 161 19.22 11.34 4.59
N ILE A 162 19.30 12.47 5.28
CA ILE A 162 19.80 12.59 6.65
C ILE A 162 18.59 12.70 7.58
N SER A 163 18.49 11.83 8.58
CA SER A 163 17.47 11.90 9.64
C SER A 163 18.10 11.56 10.98
N GLY A 164 18.07 12.52 11.91
CA GLY A 164 18.76 12.45 13.19
C GLY A 164 20.23 12.01 13.05
N ASN A 165 20.56 10.86 13.64
CA ASN A 165 21.91 10.29 13.66
C ASN A 165 22.18 9.28 12.53
N THR A 166 21.31 9.22 11.53
CA THR A 166 21.41 8.30 10.40
C THR A 166 21.44 9.02 9.07
N GLU A 167 22.07 8.38 8.10
CA GLU A 167 22.04 8.78 6.71
C GLU A 167 21.76 7.56 5.83
N THR A 168 20.79 7.69 4.93
CA THR A 168 20.42 6.65 3.97
C THR A 168 20.82 7.09 2.58
N TYR A 169 21.48 6.20 1.84
CA TYR A 169 21.84 6.41 0.43
C TYR A 169 21.03 5.48 -0.47
N TYR A 170 20.64 5.99 -1.63
CA TYR A 170 19.90 5.25 -2.64
C TYR A 170 20.70 5.15 -3.93
N GLY A 171 20.63 3.98 -4.57
CA GLY A 171 21.24 3.73 -5.87
C GLY A 171 20.18 3.37 -6.91
N TYR A 172 20.42 3.75 -8.16
CA TYR A 172 19.51 3.54 -9.29
C TYR A 172 20.24 2.92 -10.47
N ASP A 173 19.51 2.21 -11.32
CA ASP A 173 20.00 1.83 -12.64
C ASP A 173 19.75 2.92 -13.69
N ALA A 174 20.22 2.68 -14.92
CA ALA A 174 20.09 3.60 -16.04
C ALA A 174 18.63 3.83 -16.50
N LEU A 175 17.68 2.98 -16.09
CA LEU A 175 16.25 3.16 -16.37
C LEU A 175 15.55 3.94 -15.25
N GLY A 176 16.28 4.35 -14.23
CA GLY A 176 15.78 5.13 -13.10
C GLY A 176 15.17 4.30 -11.98
N ARG A 177 15.30 2.97 -12.02
CA ARG A 177 14.74 2.08 -11.00
C ARG A 177 15.70 1.96 -9.82
N ARG A 178 15.20 2.07 -8.59
CA ARG A 178 16.03 1.95 -7.40
C ARG A 178 16.58 0.53 -7.27
N THR A 179 17.90 0.39 -7.29
CA THR A 179 18.60 -0.90 -7.15
C THR A 179 19.05 -1.17 -5.72
N ARG A 180 19.18 -0.13 -4.89
CA ARG A 180 19.61 -0.26 -3.50
C ARG A 180 19.12 0.87 -2.61
N LYS A 181 18.89 0.57 -1.34
CA LYS A 181 18.98 1.52 -0.22
C LYS A 181 19.92 1.00 0.86
N ALA A 182 20.65 1.90 1.53
CA ALA A 182 21.50 1.53 2.66
C ALA A 182 21.63 2.66 3.68
N THR A 183 21.38 2.34 4.94
CA THR A 183 21.42 3.29 6.06
C THR A 183 22.67 3.09 6.89
N TYR A 184 23.35 4.19 7.22
CA TYR A 184 24.56 4.25 8.02
C TYR A 184 24.34 5.16 9.23
N GLY A 185 25.16 4.97 10.27
CA GLY A 185 25.21 5.92 11.37
C GLY A 185 26.15 7.07 11.04
N ARG A 186 25.64 8.30 11.08
CA ARG A 186 26.33 9.51 10.60
C ARG A 186 27.69 9.77 11.26
N HIS A 187 27.85 9.33 12.50
CA HIS A 187 29.07 9.52 13.31
C HIS A 187 29.72 8.21 13.77
N THR A 188 29.18 7.05 13.36
CA THR A 188 29.56 5.74 13.95
C THR A 188 30.20 4.78 12.94
N GLY A 189 30.49 5.21 11.71
CA GLY A 189 31.36 4.48 10.79
C GLY A 189 30.74 4.10 9.44
N HIS A 190 31.50 3.32 8.67
CA HIS A 190 31.27 2.98 7.26
C HIS A 190 30.44 1.69 7.06
N THR A 191 30.03 1.03 8.14
CA THR A 191 29.25 -0.22 8.07
C THR A 191 27.76 0.11 8.01
N ALA A 192 27.07 -0.44 7.01
CA ALA A 192 25.62 -0.28 6.88
C ALA A 192 24.90 -0.94 8.07
N ARG A 193 23.99 -0.21 8.70
CA ARG A 193 23.06 -0.71 9.73
C ARG A 193 21.94 -1.53 9.12
N SER A 194 21.49 -1.11 7.95
CA SER A 194 20.53 -1.83 7.11
C SER A 194 20.88 -1.61 5.65
N ARG A 195 20.58 -2.61 4.84
CA ARG A 195 20.71 -2.55 3.38
C ARG A 195 19.61 -3.38 2.75
N THR A 196 19.02 -2.85 1.69
CA THR A 196 18.07 -3.56 0.84
C THR A 196 18.51 -3.41 -0.60
N ASP A 197 18.68 -4.52 -1.31
CA ASP A 197 18.93 -4.55 -2.75
C ASP A 197 17.64 -4.96 -3.49
N PHE A 198 17.36 -4.36 -4.64
CA PHE A 198 16.12 -4.54 -5.38
C PHE A 198 16.37 -5.11 -6.78
N VAL A 199 15.45 -5.97 -7.23
CA VAL A 199 15.40 -6.54 -8.57
C VAL A 199 14.05 -6.23 -9.19
N TRP A 200 14.05 -5.93 -10.49
CA TRP A 200 12.88 -5.43 -11.21
C TRP A 200 12.55 -6.30 -12.42
N GLU A 201 11.25 -6.47 -12.68
CA GLU A 201 10.71 -6.98 -13.93
C GLU A 201 10.06 -5.81 -14.67
N GLY A 202 10.67 -5.36 -15.77
CA GLY A 202 10.27 -4.07 -16.37
C GLY A 202 10.36 -2.95 -15.32
N PHE A 203 9.23 -2.30 -15.04
CA PHE A 203 9.11 -1.26 -13.99
C PHE A 203 8.36 -1.75 -12.74
N ARG A 204 8.14 -3.06 -12.60
CA ARG A 204 7.51 -3.67 -11.44
C ARG A 204 8.55 -4.27 -10.52
N LEU A 205 8.44 -4.01 -9.22
CA LEU A 205 9.36 -4.58 -8.23
C LEU A 205 9.20 -6.09 -8.22
N LEU A 206 10.26 -6.84 -8.55
CA LEU A 206 10.22 -8.29 -8.57
C LEU A 206 10.67 -8.87 -7.23
N GLN A 207 11.78 -8.37 -6.69
CA GLN A 207 12.38 -8.91 -5.48
C GLN A 207 13.07 -7.82 -4.65
N GLU A 208 12.97 -7.92 -3.33
CA GLU A 208 13.85 -7.23 -2.39
C GLU A 208 14.76 -8.25 -1.68
N ASN A 209 16.00 -7.86 -1.36
CA ASN A 209 16.91 -8.63 -0.52
C ASN A 209 17.37 -7.76 0.64
N VAL A 210 16.81 -8.00 1.81
CA VAL A 210 17.06 -7.22 3.03
C VAL A 210 18.17 -7.91 3.82
N GLN A 211 19.22 -7.16 4.14
CA GLN A 211 20.35 -7.63 4.93
C GLN A 211 19.86 -8.29 6.23
N GLN A 212 20.41 -9.46 6.55
CA GLN A 212 20.01 -10.32 7.69
C GLN A 212 18.61 -10.94 7.63
N GLN A 213 17.67 -10.46 6.81
CA GLN A 213 16.32 -11.05 6.70
C GLN A 213 16.22 -12.03 5.52
N GLY A 214 16.98 -11.80 4.45
CA GLY A 214 16.94 -12.59 3.22
C GLY A 214 16.14 -11.92 2.11
N TRP A 215 15.78 -12.69 1.10
CA TRP A 215 15.07 -12.19 -0.07
C TRP A 215 13.56 -12.41 0.03
N ARG A 216 12.80 -11.55 -0.66
CA ARG A 216 11.37 -11.68 -0.89
C ARG A 216 11.07 -11.40 -2.36
N THR A 217 10.59 -12.41 -3.08
CA THR A 217 10.08 -12.26 -4.45
C THR A 217 8.57 -12.08 -4.43
N TYR A 218 8.05 -11.09 -5.14
CA TYR A 218 6.63 -10.83 -5.27
C TYR A 218 6.06 -11.50 -6.52
N VAL A 219 4.83 -12.02 -6.40
CA VAL A 219 4.04 -12.57 -7.49
C VAL A 219 2.80 -11.70 -7.62
N TYR A 220 2.56 -11.19 -8.83
CA TYR A 220 1.49 -10.26 -9.12
C TYR A 220 0.43 -10.89 -10.01
N ASP A 221 -0.73 -10.26 -10.01
CA ASP A 221 -1.81 -10.62 -10.90
C ASP A 221 -1.42 -10.33 -12.37
N ALA A 222 -1.86 -11.21 -13.26
CA ALA A 222 -1.53 -11.10 -14.69
C ALA A 222 -2.31 -9.98 -15.38
N GLU A 223 -3.53 -9.69 -14.91
CA GLU A 223 -4.41 -8.67 -15.48
C GLU A 223 -4.30 -7.33 -14.74
N GLN A 224 -3.87 -7.36 -13.49
CA GLN A 224 -3.60 -6.17 -12.69
C GLN A 224 -2.13 -6.15 -12.27
N PRO A 225 -1.23 -5.56 -13.10
CA PRO A 225 0.21 -5.74 -12.93
C PRO A 225 0.76 -5.32 -11.57
N TYR A 226 0.11 -4.40 -10.85
CA TYR A 226 0.60 -3.92 -9.55
C TYR A 226 -0.17 -4.49 -8.35
N THR A 227 -1.08 -5.43 -8.57
CA THR A 227 -1.85 -6.12 -7.53
C THR A 227 -1.08 -7.37 -7.09
N PRO A 228 -0.49 -7.42 -5.89
CA PRO A 228 0.21 -8.61 -5.43
C PRO A 228 -0.78 -9.73 -5.11
N VAL A 229 -0.39 -10.95 -5.46
CA VAL A 229 -1.16 -12.19 -5.20
C VAL A 229 -0.46 -13.00 -4.12
N ALA A 230 0.87 -13.05 -4.16
CA ALA A 230 1.68 -13.77 -3.19
C ALA A 230 3.09 -13.16 -3.09
N SER A 231 3.83 -13.56 -2.06
CA SER A 231 5.28 -13.44 -2.06
C SER A 231 5.95 -14.71 -1.55
N VAL A 232 7.18 -14.95 -2.00
CA VAL A 232 8.03 -16.02 -1.53
C VAL A 232 9.21 -15.39 -0.81
N THR A 233 9.39 -15.71 0.46
CA THR A 233 10.57 -15.26 1.23
C THR A 233 11.55 -16.40 1.43
N GLY A 234 12.85 -16.11 1.43
CA GLY A 234 13.86 -17.12 1.74
C GLY A 234 15.14 -16.58 2.34
N LYS A 235 15.75 -17.41 3.20
CA LYS A 235 17.07 -17.19 3.82
C LYS A 235 17.78 -18.53 3.95
N GLY A 236 18.92 -18.68 3.28
CA GLY A 236 19.57 -19.99 3.14
C GLY A 236 18.64 -20.98 2.43
N GLU A 237 18.37 -22.12 3.05
CA GLU A 237 17.48 -23.15 2.50
C GLU A 237 16.00 -22.94 2.83
N SER A 238 15.69 -22.08 3.82
CA SER A 238 14.32 -21.78 4.24
C SER A 238 13.56 -21.03 3.15
N ARG A 239 12.32 -21.46 2.88
CA ARG A 239 11.38 -20.85 1.94
C ARG A 239 9.97 -20.83 2.54
N GLN A 240 9.30 -19.69 2.47
CA GLN A 240 7.91 -19.53 2.92
C GLN A 240 7.12 -18.74 1.89
N VAL A 241 5.83 -19.11 1.71
CA VAL A 241 4.90 -18.44 0.80
C VAL A 241 3.85 -17.69 1.61
N TRP A 242 3.62 -16.45 1.23
CA TRP A 242 2.64 -15.53 1.84
C TRP A 242 1.63 -15.12 0.78
N TYR A 243 0.36 -15.05 1.14
CA TYR A 243 -0.73 -14.75 0.21
C TYR A 243 -1.35 -13.39 0.51
N TYR A 244 -1.48 -12.55 -0.51
CA TYR A 244 -1.95 -11.17 -0.39
C TYR A 244 -3.44 -11.07 -0.68
N HIS A 245 -4.16 -10.40 0.21
CA HIS A 245 -5.56 -10.04 0.03
C HIS A 245 -5.62 -8.53 -0.16
N THR A 246 -6.19 -8.09 -1.28
CA THR A 246 -6.17 -6.68 -1.69
C THR A 246 -7.58 -6.13 -1.74
N ASP A 247 -7.70 -4.79 -1.71
CA ASP A 247 -8.96 -4.14 -2.06
C ASP A 247 -9.17 -3.99 -3.58
N VAL A 248 -10.24 -3.27 -3.97
CA VAL A 248 -10.61 -2.95 -5.36
C VAL A 248 -9.51 -2.24 -6.15
N THR A 249 -8.59 -1.55 -5.49
CA THR A 249 -7.48 -0.85 -6.14
C THR A 249 -6.27 -1.74 -6.34
N GLY A 250 -6.22 -2.90 -5.68
CA GLY A 250 -5.03 -3.74 -5.62
C GLY A 250 -4.12 -3.43 -4.43
N THR A 251 -4.53 -2.56 -3.51
CA THR A 251 -3.77 -2.24 -2.30
C THR A 251 -3.82 -3.42 -1.32
N PRO A 252 -2.67 -3.93 -0.82
CA PRO A 252 -2.62 -4.96 0.20
C PRO A 252 -3.36 -4.55 1.48
N GLN A 253 -4.35 -5.33 1.86
CA GLN A 253 -5.11 -5.14 3.08
C GLN A 253 -4.75 -6.21 4.11
N GLU A 254 -4.54 -7.46 3.68
CA GLU A 254 -4.13 -8.57 4.54
C GLU A 254 -3.05 -9.45 3.89
N VAL A 255 -2.31 -10.15 4.73
CA VAL A 255 -1.43 -11.25 4.32
C VAL A 255 -1.70 -12.48 5.17
N THR A 256 -1.82 -13.64 4.51
CA THR A 256 -1.99 -14.94 5.17
C THR A 256 -0.82 -15.88 4.89
N ALA A 257 -0.51 -16.75 5.85
CA ALA A 257 0.36 -17.90 5.64
C ALA A 257 -0.34 -18.98 4.79
N ALA A 258 0.41 -20.01 4.40
CA ALA A 258 -0.10 -21.09 3.56
C ALA A 258 -1.22 -21.92 4.21
N ASP A 259 -1.28 -21.98 5.54
CA ASP A 259 -2.36 -22.63 6.29
C ASP A 259 -3.59 -21.72 6.50
N GLY A 260 -3.58 -20.51 5.94
CA GLY A 260 -4.66 -19.53 6.08
C GLY A 260 -4.57 -18.65 7.32
N THR A 261 -3.53 -18.80 8.15
CA THR A 261 -3.31 -17.93 9.31
C THR A 261 -3.09 -16.49 8.85
N LEU A 262 -3.86 -15.54 9.38
CA LEU A 262 -3.65 -14.10 9.17
C LEU A 262 -2.37 -13.65 9.87
N VAL A 263 -1.35 -13.25 9.11
CA VAL A 263 -0.04 -12.84 9.66
C VAL A 263 0.16 -11.33 9.67
N TRP A 264 -0.56 -10.59 8.83
CA TRP A 264 -0.55 -9.13 8.78
C TRP A 264 -1.90 -8.60 8.29
N ALA A 265 -2.32 -7.47 8.82
CA ALA A 265 -3.43 -6.66 8.31
C ALA A 265 -3.15 -5.19 8.61
N GLY A 266 -3.31 -4.31 7.63
CA GLY A 266 -3.01 -2.88 7.78
C GLY A 266 -4.26 -2.01 7.94
N TYR A 267 -4.20 -0.95 8.73
CA TYR A 267 -5.22 0.08 8.83
C TYR A 267 -4.84 1.26 7.93
N ILE A 268 -5.40 1.30 6.72
CA ILE A 268 -4.96 2.22 5.67
C ILE A 268 -5.90 3.45 5.59
N ARG A 269 -5.32 4.66 5.67
CA ARG A 269 -6.04 5.93 5.53
C ARG A 269 -6.31 6.27 4.06
N GLY A 270 -7.10 7.33 3.82
CA GLY A 270 -7.59 7.71 2.49
C GLY A 270 -6.51 7.87 1.42
N PHE A 271 -5.32 8.32 1.83
CA PHE A 271 -4.17 8.52 0.94
C PHE A 271 -3.09 7.44 1.08
N GLY A 272 -3.44 6.25 1.57
CA GLY A 272 -2.53 5.09 1.56
C GLY A 272 -1.56 4.99 2.75
N GLU A 273 -1.62 5.91 3.71
CA GLU A 273 -0.87 5.79 4.98
C GLU A 273 -1.35 4.55 5.75
N ASN A 274 -0.43 3.65 6.12
CA ASN A 274 -0.74 2.57 7.07
C ASN A 274 -0.60 3.09 8.50
N ALA A 275 -1.72 3.45 9.13
CA ALA A 275 -1.73 4.06 10.46
C ALA A 275 -1.50 3.04 11.59
N ALA A 276 -1.79 1.75 11.36
CA ALA A 276 -1.56 0.68 12.33
C ALA A 276 -1.56 -0.70 11.67
N ASP A 277 -0.75 -1.61 12.22
CA ASP A 277 -0.91 -3.04 11.97
C ASP A 277 -1.93 -3.61 12.98
N ILE A 278 -2.97 -4.27 12.49
CA ILE A 278 -4.12 -4.74 13.29
C ILE A 278 -4.22 -6.27 13.39
N SER A 279 -3.19 -7.02 12.96
CA SER A 279 -3.17 -8.48 13.08
C SER A 279 -2.84 -8.96 14.50
N ASN A 280 -3.58 -9.96 14.98
CA ASN A 280 -3.37 -10.59 16.29
C ASN A 280 -2.42 -11.80 16.27
N SER A 281 -1.58 -11.95 15.24
CA SER A 281 -0.70 -13.12 15.05
C SER A 281 0.42 -13.23 16.10
N GLY A 282 0.71 -12.15 16.82
CA GLY A 282 1.80 -12.07 17.80
C GLY A 282 3.21 -12.05 17.18
N ALA A 283 3.32 -12.22 15.87
CA ALA A 283 4.58 -12.16 15.12
C ALA A 283 4.63 -10.91 14.25
N TYR A 284 5.77 -10.21 14.26
CA TYR A 284 5.98 -9.08 13.37
C TYR A 284 6.13 -9.57 11.92
N PHE A 285 5.37 -8.97 11.01
CA PHE A 285 5.49 -9.19 9.57
C PHE A 285 5.70 -7.86 8.86
N HIS A 286 6.88 -7.67 8.27
CA HIS A 286 7.15 -6.46 7.50
C HIS A 286 6.44 -6.52 6.14
N GLN A 287 5.44 -5.67 5.93
CA GLN A 287 4.76 -5.46 4.64
C GLN A 287 5.14 -4.08 4.07
N PRO A 288 6.01 -3.99 3.05
CA PRO A 288 6.41 -2.70 2.49
C PRO A 288 5.56 -2.26 1.29
N LEU A 289 4.75 -3.13 0.67
CA LEU A 289 3.89 -2.69 -0.44
C LEU A 289 2.77 -1.77 0.10
N ARG A 290 2.43 -0.74 -0.68
CA ARG A 290 1.40 0.27 -0.34
C ARG A 290 0.36 0.32 -1.47
N LEU A 291 -0.07 1.51 -1.88
CA LEU A 291 -0.90 1.66 -3.08
C LEU A 291 -0.19 1.02 -4.30
N PRO A 292 -0.91 0.67 -5.37
CA PRO A 292 -0.34 -0.03 -6.52
C PRO A 292 0.96 0.61 -7.02
N GLY A 293 2.04 -0.18 -7.06
CA GLY A 293 3.37 0.24 -7.50
C GLY A 293 4.24 0.92 -6.44
N GLN A 294 3.71 1.15 -5.24
CA GLN A 294 4.43 1.84 -4.16
C GLN A 294 5.15 0.88 -3.19
N TYR A 295 6.32 1.31 -2.73
CA TYR A 295 7.14 0.64 -1.72
C TYR A 295 7.45 1.61 -0.56
N PHE A 296 7.14 1.21 0.67
CA PHE A 296 7.38 2.00 1.88
C PHE A 296 8.84 1.98 2.32
N ASP A 297 9.37 3.17 2.59
CA ASP A 297 10.70 3.34 3.16
C ASP A 297 10.62 3.77 4.63
N ASP A 298 10.89 2.83 5.55
CA ASP A 298 10.87 3.07 7.00
C ASP A 298 11.71 4.28 7.41
N GLU A 299 12.86 4.48 6.75
CA GLU A 299 13.80 5.54 7.07
C GLU A 299 13.29 6.96 6.76
N THR A 300 12.30 7.09 5.87
CA THR A 300 11.74 8.39 5.44
C THR A 300 10.26 8.53 5.80
N GLY A 301 9.54 7.42 5.90
CA GLY A 301 8.08 7.37 5.89
C GLY A 301 7.48 7.66 4.51
N LEU A 302 8.29 7.83 3.46
CA LEU A 302 7.83 8.05 2.10
C LEU A 302 7.58 6.72 1.38
N HIS A 303 6.73 6.78 0.38
CA HIS A 303 6.44 5.67 -0.52
C HIS A 303 7.19 5.89 -1.82
N TYR A 304 8.21 5.08 -2.09
CA TYR A 304 8.88 5.06 -3.38
C TYR A 304 7.92 4.57 -4.47
N ASN A 305 7.77 5.37 -5.52
CA ASN A 305 6.90 5.10 -6.66
C ASN A 305 7.65 5.36 -7.97
N LEU A 306 8.71 4.57 -8.20
CA LEU A 306 9.62 4.65 -9.35
C LEU A 306 10.32 5.99 -9.51
N PHE A 307 9.67 6.92 -10.21
CA PHE A 307 10.23 8.23 -10.55
C PHE A 307 9.87 9.31 -9.52
N ARG A 308 9.06 8.98 -8.51
CA ARG A 308 8.61 9.91 -7.47
C ARG A 308 8.60 9.27 -6.09
N TYR A 309 8.55 10.12 -5.09
CA TYR A 309 8.34 9.77 -3.68
C TYR A 309 7.03 10.38 -3.25
N TYR A 310 6.18 9.54 -2.67
CA TYR A 310 4.83 9.91 -2.28
C TYR A 310 4.78 10.04 -0.75
N ALA A 311 4.22 11.15 -0.28
CA ALA A 311 4.09 11.47 1.14
C ALA A 311 2.66 11.13 1.57
N PRO A 312 2.41 9.91 2.10
CA PRO A 312 1.05 9.42 2.29
C PRO A 312 0.22 10.24 3.30
N GLU A 313 0.89 11.01 4.16
CA GLU A 313 0.20 11.88 5.11
C GLU A 313 -0.46 13.12 4.44
N CYS A 314 -0.16 13.40 3.16
CA CYS A 314 -0.64 14.59 2.44
C CYS A 314 -1.21 14.34 1.05
N GLY A 315 -1.26 13.07 0.60
CA GLY A 315 -1.63 12.74 -0.77
C GLY A 315 -0.56 13.13 -1.77
#